data_AF-A0A4Y3QK81-F1
#
_entry.id   AF-A0A4Y3QK81-F1
#
_cell.length_a   1.000
_cell.length_b   1.000
_cell.length_c   1.000
_cell.angle_alpha   90.00
_cell.angle_beta   90.00
_cell.angle_gamma   90.00
#
_symmetry.space_group_name_H-M   'P 1'
#
loop_
_entity.id
_entity.type
_entity.pdbx_description
1 polymer ?
#
loop_
_entity_poly.entity_id
_entity_poly.type
_entity_poly.pdbx_seq_one_letter_code
_entity_poly.pdbx_strand_id
1 'polypeptide(L)'
;MEGIAYRFRTGIPWRDLPREQFGPWQTVWKRHRRYAGDGTWDRVLTRILAEADSAGKIDWAVSIDATIARARQHATNTTRPEQDTGGGIDSQESALARG
;
A
#
# COMPACT_ATOMS: atom_id res chain seq x y z
N MET A 1 0.93 -6.57 11.14
CA MET A 1 0.75 -5.18 10.68
C MET A 1 2.09 -4.49 10.52
N GLU A 2 3.02 -4.67 11.45
CA GLU A 2 4.34 -4.03 11.43
C GLU A 2 5.10 -4.20 10.11
N GLY A 3 5.15 -5.41 9.52
CA GLY A 3 5.81 -5.60 8.22
C GLY A 3 5.16 -4.81 7.06
N ILE A 4 3.84 -4.61 7.10
CA ILE A 4 3.11 -3.79 6.11
C ILE A 4 3.46 -2.31 6.31
N ALA A 5 3.39 -1.83 7.56
CA ALA A 5 3.72 -0.45 7.91
C ALA A 5 5.19 -0.12 7.61
N TYR A 6 6.11 -1.04 7.91
CA TYR A 6 7.53 -0.93 7.61
C TYR A 6 7.77 -0.76 6.11
N ARG A 7 7.12 -1.59 5.28
CA ARG A 7 7.20 -1.50 3.83
C ARG A 7 6.71 -0.16 3.30
N PHE A 8 5.58 0.34 3.81
CA PHE A 8 5.06 1.66 3.39
C PHE A 8 5.96 2.81 3.82
N ARG A 9 6.53 2.75 5.04
CA ARG A 9 7.45 3.78 5.55
C ARG A 9 8.77 3.84 4.77
N THR A 10 9.28 2.69 4.35
CA THR A 10 10.60 2.58 3.70
C THR A 10 10.54 2.54 2.18
N GLY A 11 9.36 2.30 1.60
CA GLY A 11 9.18 2.23 0.16
C GLY A 11 9.76 0.98 -0.51
N ILE A 12 10.29 0.02 0.27
CA ILE A 12 10.94 -1.17 -0.27
C ILE A 12 9.97 -2.06 -1.06
N PRO A 13 10.46 -2.80 -2.06
CA PRO A 13 9.65 -3.81 -2.71
C PRO A 13 9.36 -4.96 -1.73
N TRP A 14 8.24 -5.67 -1.95
CA TRP A 14 7.83 -6.77 -1.07
C TRP A 14 8.90 -7.85 -0.89
N ARG A 15 9.65 -8.15 -1.96
CA ARG A 15 10.72 -9.16 -1.95
C ARG A 15 11.88 -8.82 -1.03
N ASP A 16 12.07 -7.54 -0.72
CA ASP A 16 13.18 -7.05 0.09
C ASP A 16 12.77 -6.83 1.56
N LEU A 17 11.56 -7.25 1.94
CA LEU A 17 11.09 -7.17 3.33
C LEU A 17 12.00 -7.99 4.26
N PRO A 18 12.53 -7.42 5.36
CA PRO A 18 13.42 -8.13 6.26
C PRO A 18 12.77 -9.37 6.87
N ARG A 19 13.23 -10.55 6.42
CA ARG A 19 12.62 -11.85 6.77
C ARG A 19 12.80 -12.20 8.23
N GLU A 20 13.93 -11.83 8.83
CA GLU A 20 14.24 -12.11 10.22
C GLU A 20 13.28 -11.39 11.18
N GLN A 21 12.83 -10.18 10.85
CA GLN A 21 11.94 -9.39 11.70
C GLN A 21 10.45 -9.64 11.41
N PHE A 22 10.09 -9.84 10.14
CA PHE A 22 8.67 -9.86 9.73
C PHE A 22 8.19 -11.20 9.16
N GLY A 23 9.08 -12.18 9.03
CA GLY A 23 8.79 -13.47 8.41
C GLY A 23 8.68 -13.39 6.88
N PRO A 24 8.13 -14.44 6.23
CA PRO A 24 8.01 -14.50 4.78
C PRO A 24 7.13 -13.38 4.23
N TRP A 25 7.65 -12.61 3.27
CA TRP A 25 6.94 -11.48 2.67
C TRP A 25 5.61 -11.89 2.02
N GLN A 26 5.49 -13.12 1.52
CA GLN A 26 4.26 -13.64 0.92
C GLN A 26 3.12 -13.68 1.94
N THR A 27 3.42 -14.04 3.19
CA THR A 27 2.42 -14.07 4.27
C THR A 27 1.97 -12.65 4.61
N VAL A 28 2.91 -11.72 4.68
CA VAL A 28 2.62 -10.30 4.93
C VAL A 28 1.78 -9.70 3.78
N TRP A 29 2.13 -10.00 2.53
CA TRP A 29 1.40 -9.58 1.35
C TRP A 29 -0.01 -10.18 1.29
N LYS A 30 -0.18 -11.48 1.56
CA LYS A 30 -1.51 -12.13 1.60
C LYS A 30 -2.42 -11.47 2.63
N ARG A 31 -1.88 -11.10 3.79
CA ARG A 31 -2.63 -10.37 4.83
C ARG A 31 -2.98 -8.95 4.36
N HIS A 32 -2.03 -8.23 3.77
CA HIS A 32 -2.29 -6.91 3.17
C HIS A 32 -3.41 -6.97 2.12
N ARG A 33 -3.36 -7.95 1.21
CA ARG A 33 -4.38 -8.20 0.18
C ARG A 33 -5.75 -8.47 0.79
N ARG A 34 -5.82 -9.31 1.83
CA ARG A 34 -7.08 -9.59 2.55
C ARG A 34 -7.68 -8.31 3.14
N TYR A 35 -6.86 -7.49 3.79
CA TYR A 35 -7.29 -6.23 4.40
C TYR A 35 -7.77 -5.18 3.40
N ALA A 36 -7.21 -5.20 2.19
CA ALA A 36 -7.71 -4.39 1.10
C ALA A 36 -9.07 -4.90 0.59
N GLY A 37 -9.28 -6.21 0.54
CA GLY A 37 -10.53 -6.80 0.08
C GLY A 37 -11.69 -6.75 1.09
N ASP A 38 -11.39 -6.76 2.40
CA ASP A 38 -12.40 -6.79 3.47
C ASP A 38 -12.68 -5.41 4.13
N GLY A 39 -12.13 -4.34 3.55
CA GLY A 39 -12.30 -2.96 4.02
C GLY A 39 -11.59 -2.65 5.35
N THR A 40 -10.67 -3.50 5.81
CA THR A 40 -9.89 -3.21 7.02
C THR A 40 -9.11 -1.91 6.89
N TRP A 41 -8.55 -1.63 5.71
CA TRP A 41 -7.83 -0.38 5.50
C TRP A 41 -8.72 0.85 5.60
N ASP A 42 -9.95 0.78 5.09
CA ASP A 42 -10.91 1.89 5.18
C ASP A 42 -11.27 2.19 6.64
N ARG A 43 -11.48 1.14 7.45
CA ARG A 43 -11.76 1.28 8.88
C ARG A 43 -10.57 1.86 9.64
N VAL A 44 -9.36 1.40 9.34
CA VAL A 44 -8.12 1.93 9.94
C VAL A 44 -7.94 3.40 9.58
N LEU A 45 -8.11 3.76 8.31
CA LEU A 45 -8.00 5.14 7.83
C LEU A 45 -9.02 6.04 8.53
N THR A 46 -10.29 5.63 8.55
CA THR A 46 -11.38 6.38 9.21
C THR A 46 -11.05 6.66 10.67
N ARG A 47 -10.52 5.66 11.39
CA ARG A 47 -10.16 5.82 12.80
C ARG A 47 -9.02 6.81 12.99
N ILE A 48 -7.96 6.69 12.19
CA ILE A 48 -6.80 7.59 12.27
C ILE A 48 -7.20 9.03 11.93
N LEU A 49 -8.03 9.22 10.90
CA LEU A 49 -8.52 10.55 10.52
C LEU A 49 -9.36 11.17 11.63
N ALA A 50 -10.27 10.41 12.25
CA ALA A 50 -11.09 10.92 13.36
C ALA A 50 -10.22 11.33 14.57
N GLU A 51 -9.19 10.55 14.90
CA GLU A 51 -8.25 10.90 15.98
C GLU A 51 -7.45 12.16 15.64
N ALA A 52 -6.97 12.29 14.40
CA ALA A 52 -6.20 13.45 13.98
C ALA A 52 -7.06 14.72 13.84
N ASP A 53 -8.31 14.60 13.40
CA ASP A 53 -9.29 15.69 13.35
C ASP A 53 -9.62 16.20 14.76
N SER A 54 -9.93 15.30 15.70
CA SER A 54 -10.17 15.68 17.10
C SER A 54 -8.95 16.33 17.78
N ALA A 55 -7.75 16.03 17.31
CA ALA A 55 -6.50 16.64 17.77
C ALA A 55 -6.12 17.92 17.00
N GLY A 56 -6.94 18.39 16.05
CA GLY A 56 -6.67 19.57 15.23
C GLY A 56 -5.47 19.43 14.28
N LYS A 57 -5.11 18.21 13.90
CA LYS A 57 -3.92 17.89 13.08
C LYS A 57 -4.20 17.80 11.58
N ILE A 58 -5.46 17.93 11.16
CA ILE A 58 -5.88 17.84 9.76
C ILE A 58 -6.47 19.18 9.33
N ASP A 59 -5.95 19.71 8.22
CA ASP A 59 -6.65 20.66 7.38
C ASP A 59 -7.25 19.88 6.20
N TRP A 60 -8.57 19.94 6.06
CA TRP A 60 -9.32 19.20 5.04
C TRP A 60 -9.19 19.82 3.63
N ALA A 61 -8.53 20.98 3.49
CA ALA A 61 -8.30 21.64 2.21
C ALA A 61 -7.06 21.14 1.44
N VAL A 62 -6.45 20.03 1.84
CA VAL A 62 -5.24 19.48 1.20
C VAL A 62 -5.59 18.56 0.02
N SER A 63 -4.87 18.71 -1.10
CA SER A 63 -4.92 17.80 -2.25
C SER A 63 -3.67 16.94 -2.30
N ILE A 64 -3.83 15.64 -2.58
CA ILE A 64 -2.73 14.67 -2.75
C ILE A 64 -2.77 14.18 -4.20
N ASP A 65 -1.67 14.31 -4.93
CA ASP A 65 -1.48 13.70 -6.25
C ASP A 65 -0.43 12.57 -6.21
N ALA A 66 -0.60 11.59 -7.10
CA ALA A 66 0.37 10.51 -7.29
C ALA A 66 0.63 10.33 -8.80
N THR A 67 1.90 10.25 -9.18
CA THR A 67 2.30 9.98 -10.58
C THR A 67 2.76 8.54 -10.72
N ILE A 68 2.08 7.76 -11.57
CA ILE A 68 2.47 6.38 -11.89
C ILE A 68 3.15 6.36 -13.26
N ALA A 69 4.47 6.13 -13.29
CA ALA A 69 5.25 5.95 -14.51
C ALA A 69 5.43 4.44 -14.81
N ARG A 70 4.88 3.96 -15.95
CA ARG A 70 5.06 2.58 -16.41
C ARG A 70 6.45 2.38 -17.00
N ALA A 71 7.22 1.42 -16.49
CA ALA A 71 8.47 0.98 -17.10
C ALA A 71 8.20 0.07 -18.32
N ARG A 72 8.99 0.20 -19.39
CA ARG A 72 8.96 -0.70 -20.55
C ARG A 72 9.72 -2.00 -20.25
N GLN A 73 9.22 -3.14 -20.72
CA GLN A 73 9.76 -4.48 -20.45
C GLN A 73 11.25 -4.69 -20.83
N HIS A 74 11.81 -3.83 -21.67
CA HIS A 74 13.24 -3.86 -22.07
C HIS A 74 14.15 -3.05 -21.12
N ALA A 75 13.60 -2.43 -20.07
CA ALA A 75 14.35 -1.73 -19.04
C ALA A 75 14.63 -2.60 -17.80
N THR A 76 14.20 -3.87 -17.80
CA THR A 76 14.32 -4.78 -16.66
C THR A 76 15.45 -5.78 -16.90
N ASN A 77 16.67 -5.47 -16.45
CA ASN A 77 17.84 -6.36 -16.57
C ASN A 77 17.86 -7.47 -15.49
N THR A 78 16.69 -7.87 -14.97
CA THR A 78 16.59 -8.82 -13.86
C THR A 78 16.09 -10.16 -14.39
N THR A 79 16.88 -11.22 -14.22
CA THR A 79 16.49 -12.61 -14.50
C THR A 79 15.18 -12.92 -13.78
N ARG A 80 14.16 -13.39 -14.51
CA ARG A 80 12.84 -13.72 -13.97
C ARG A 80 12.93 -14.99 -13.09
N PRO A 81 12.74 -14.92 -11.76
CA PRO A 81 12.45 -16.11 -10.98
C PRO A 81 11.06 -16.63 -11.37
N GLU A 82 10.88 -17.94 -11.42
CA GLU A 82 9.64 -18.63 -11.86
C GLU A 82 8.37 -18.32 -11.05
N GLN A 83 8.47 -17.51 -10.01
CA GLN A 83 7.33 -17.10 -9.20
C GLN A 83 6.75 -15.78 -9.72
N ASP A 84 5.67 -15.94 -10.50
CA ASP A 84 4.78 -14.87 -10.89
C ASP A 84 4.21 -14.17 -9.64
N THR A 85 4.43 -12.86 -9.56
CA THR A 85 3.84 -12.00 -8.53
C THR A 85 3.37 -10.70 -9.18
N GLY A 86 2.91 -10.77 -10.44
CA GLY A 86 2.24 -9.66 -11.11
C GLY A 86 0.91 -9.33 -10.43
N GLY A 87 0.97 -8.63 -9.29
CA GLY A 87 -0.20 -8.01 -8.70
C GLY A 87 -0.65 -6.87 -9.62
N GLY A 88 -1.80 -7.03 -10.26
CA GLY A 88 -2.47 -5.95 -10.99
C GLY A 88 -2.58 -4.71 -10.11
N ILE A 89 -2.32 -3.55 -10.71
CA ILE A 89 -2.47 -2.25 -10.08
C ILE A 89 -3.96 -2.10 -9.75
N ASP A 90 -4.33 -2.26 -8.48
CA ASP A 90 -5.62 -1.78 -7.99
C ASP A 90 -5.48 -0.26 -7.81
N SER A 91 -5.91 0.49 -8.82
CA SER A 91 -6.18 1.92 -8.68
C SER A 91 -7.37 2.06 -7.73
N GLN A 92 -7.13 2.50 -6.50
CA GLN A 92 -8.21 2.98 -5.64
C GLN A 92 -8.66 4.33 -6.17
N GLU A 93 -9.73 4.32 -6.97
CA GLU A 93 -10.44 5.52 -7.38
C GLU A 93 -11.26 6.01 -6.17
N SER A 94 -10.85 7.12 -5.55
CA SER A 94 -11.69 7.79 -4.56
C SER A 94 -12.87 8.45 -5.29
N ALA A 95 -14.04 7.85 -5.21
CA ALA A 95 -15.28 8.44 -5.69
C ALA A 95 -15.63 9.69 -4.84
N LEU A 96 -15.21 10.85 -5.33
CA LEU A 96 -15.84 12.12 -5.00
C LEU A 96 -17.11 12.25 -5.84
N ALA A 97 -18.28 12.15 -5.22
CA ALA A 97 -19.51 12.67 -5.79
C ALA A 97 -20.31 13.41 -4.73
N ARG A 98 -20.30 14.74 -4.90
CA ARG A 98 -21.12 15.75 -4.22
C ARG A 98 -22.61 15.59 -4.59
N GLY A 99 -23.50 16.02 -3.71
CA GLY A 99 -24.92 16.26 -4.00
C GLY A 99 -25.75 16.29 -2.73
#